data_AF-A0A644WDC8-F1
#
_entry.id   AF-A0A644WDC8-F1
#
_cell.length_a   1.000
_cell.length_b   1.000
_cell.length_c   1.000
_cell.angle_alpha   90.00
_cell.angle_beta   90.00
_cell.angle_gamma   90.00
#
_symmetry.space_group_name_H-M   'P 1'
#
loop_
_entity.id
_entity.type
_entity.pdbx_description
1 polymer ?
#
loop_
_entity_poly.entity_id
_entity_poly.type
_entity_poly.pdbx_seq_one_letter_code
_entity_poly.pdbx_strand_id
1 'polypeptide(L)'
;MDYKQMCVQQGYVPSTCTMEGQMCWALVQSQGDPCKGCMANRKTCNGRHAPYENDTYKMMSFLDWLSDADKRRMDEDRKRREKLIEQRREGHIDGFTRVILEVNWERSPRSSFEIIVKDCVNERAYIKRCDNIPDATSIAHQACCKYDVEQIHVETNGCGAIYDALKREIRNVDIVPFHYVSMNLS
;
A
#
# COMPACT_ATOMS: atom_id res chain seq x y z
N MET A 1 38.66 11.45 -30.45
CA MET A 1 38.69 11.16 -29.00
C MET A 1 39.08 9.71 -28.82
N ASP A 2 40.06 9.41 -27.98
CA ASP A 2 40.42 8.03 -27.68
C ASP A 2 39.47 7.48 -26.59
N TYR A 3 38.44 6.76 -27.02
CA TYR A 3 37.48 6.11 -26.12
C TYR A 3 38.15 5.18 -25.11
N LYS A 4 39.32 4.63 -25.45
CA LYS A 4 40.08 3.76 -24.55
C LYS A 4 40.61 4.55 -23.36
N GLN A 5 41.31 5.66 -23.61
CA GLN A 5 41.82 6.54 -22.56
C GLN A 5 40.70 7.08 -21.67
N MET A 6 39.56 7.46 -22.25
CA MET A 6 38.40 7.91 -21.48
C MET A 6 37.89 6.82 -20.53
N CYS A 7 37.72 5.58 -21.02
CA CYS A 7 37.28 4.46 -20.20
C CYS A 7 38.30 4.10 -19.10
N VAL A 8 39.60 4.29 -19.35
CA VAL A 8 40.65 4.10 -18.35
C VAL A 8 40.62 5.19 -17.28
N GLN A 9 40.51 6.47 -17.69
CA GLN A 9 40.45 7.62 -16.77
C GLN A 9 39.22 7.56 -15.86
N GLN A 10 38.07 7.13 -16.39
CA GLN A 10 36.84 6.95 -15.62
C GLN A 10 36.83 5.64 -14.81
N GLY A 11 37.90 4.84 -14.90
CA GLY A 11 38.08 3.62 -14.14
C GLY A 11 37.19 2.45 -14.56
N TYR A 12 36.58 2.49 -15.75
CA TYR A 12 35.75 1.39 -16.28
C TYR A 12 36.59 0.17 -16.67
N VAL A 13 37.82 0.38 -17.15
CA VAL A 13 38.77 -0.69 -17.52
C VAL A 13 40.19 -0.31 -17.07
N PRO A 14 41.06 -1.29 -16.77
CA PRO A 14 42.46 -1.00 -16.44
C PRO A 14 43.23 -0.50 -17.67
N SER A 15 44.32 0.23 -17.46
CA SER A 15 45.21 0.68 -18.54
C SER A 15 45.83 -0.49 -19.34
N THR A 16 45.92 -1.66 -18.71
CA THR A 16 46.38 -2.93 -19.29
C THR A 16 45.31 -3.70 -20.08
N CYS A 17 44.11 -3.13 -20.23
CA CYS A 17 43.01 -3.81 -20.93
C CYS A 17 43.27 -3.89 -22.44
N THR A 18 43.16 -5.10 -23.01
CA THR A 18 43.39 -5.37 -24.43
C THR A 18 42.17 -5.13 -25.33
N MET A 19 41.00 -4.88 -24.75
CA MET A 19 39.75 -4.65 -25.51
C MET A 19 39.78 -3.30 -26.25
N GLU A 20 39.21 -3.23 -27.45
CA GLU A 20 39.14 -1.98 -28.21
C GLU A 20 38.29 -0.91 -27.50
N GLY A 21 38.70 0.36 -27.59
CA GLY A 21 38.05 1.47 -26.88
C GLY A 21 36.57 1.67 -27.22
N GLN A 22 36.19 1.48 -28.49
CA GLN A 22 34.78 1.58 -28.90
C GLN A 22 33.91 0.49 -28.26
N MET A 23 34.43 -0.74 -28.19
CA MET A 23 33.72 -1.86 -27.56
C MET A 23 33.63 -1.67 -26.04
N CYS A 24 34.69 -1.16 -25.39
CA CYS A 24 34.62 -0.77 -23.98
C CYS A 24 33.50 0.24 -23.74
N TRP A 25 33.40 1.28 -24.55
CA TRP A 25 32.38 2.32 -24.39
C TRP A 25 30.96 1.80 -24.62
N ALA A 26 30.75 0.97 -25.65
CA ALA A 26 29.44 0.35 -25.91
C ALA A 26 28.97 -0.55 -24.75
N LEU A 27 29.91 -1.28 -24.11
CA LEU A 27 29.61 -2.11 -22.94
C LEU A 27 29.32 -1.28 -21.68
N VAL A 28 30.02 -0.15 -21.49
CA VAL A 28 29.68 0.79 -20.40
C VAL A 28 28.25 1.31 -20.57
N GLN A 29 27.85 1.70 -21.78
CA GLN A 29 26.52 2.26 -22.02
C GLN A 29 25.39 1.23 -21.92
N SER A 30 25.63 -0.02 -22.29
CA SER A 30 24.60 -1.08 -22.30
C SER A 30 24.48 -1.85 -20.98
N GLN A 31 25.61 -2.17 -20.35
CA GLN A 31 25.68 -3.09 -19.20
C GLN A 31 26.36 -2.49 -17.97
N GLY A 32 26.94 -1.29 -18.08
CA GLY A 32 27.63 -0.61 -16.99
C GLY A 32 29.03 -1.14 -16.66
N ASP A 33 29.32 -2.42 -16.89
CA ASP A 33 30.63 -3.03 -16.60
C ASP A 33 31.19 -3.87 -17.78
N PRO A 34 32.20 -3.35 -18.51
CA PRO A 34 32.85 -4.06 -19.63
C PRO A 34 33.65 -5.30 -19.21
N CYS A 35 34.01 -5.42 -17.93
CA CYS A 35 34.78 -6.55 -17.40
C CYS A 35 33.87 -7.72 -16.97
N LYS A 36 32.56 -7.51 -16.87
CA LYS A 36 31.57 -8.54 -16.52
C LYS A 36 31.34 -9.46 -17.72
N GLY A 37 31.70 -10.74 -17.59
CA GLY A 37 31.60 -11.73 -18.68
C GLY A 37 32.72 -11.66 -19.72
N CYS A 38 33.76 -10.84 -19.50
CA CYS A 38 34.92 -10.79 -20.39
C CYS A 38 35.76 -12.08 -20.29
N MET A 39 36.01 -12.72 -21.44
CA MET A 39 36.80 -13.96 -21.56
C MET A 39 38.31 -13.71 -21.77
N ALA A 40 38.77 -12.46 -21.70
CA ALA A 40 40.19 -12.15 -21.83
C ALA A 40 41.00 -12.73 -20.65
N ASN A 41 42.25 -13.14 -20.93
CA ASN A 41 43.13 -13.69 -19.91
C ASN A 41 43.46 -12.64 -18.84
N ARG A 42 42.97 -12.86 -17.62
CA ARG A 42 43.14 -11.93 -16.49
C ARG A 42 44.58 -11.79 -16.02
N LYS A 43 45.46 -12.75 -16.33
CA LYS A 43 46.90 -12.64 -16.04
C LYS A 43 47.59 -11.58 -16.91
N THR A 44 46.98 -11.21 -18.03
CA THR A 44 47.57 -10.27 -19.00
C THR A 44 47.03 -8.86 -18.80
N CYS A 45 45.73 -8.72 -18.54
CA CYS A 45 45.10 -7.41 -18.35
C CYS A 45 44.96 -6.99 -16.89
N ASN A 46 45.37 -7.83 -15.94
CA ASN A 46 45.16 -7.71 -14.49
C ASN A 46 43.70 -7.58 -14.03
N GLY A 47 42.75 -7.63 -14.98
CA GLY A 47 41.35 -7.25 -14.74
C GLY A 47 41.23 -5.82 -14.22
N ARG A 48 39.99 -5.33 -14.11
CA ARG A 48 39.76 -4.19 -13.22
C ARG A 48 40.07 -4.70 -11.80
N HIS A 49 41.15 -4.22 -11.17
CA HIS A 49 41.33 -4.39 -9.72
C HIS A 49 40.06 -3.83 -9.10
N ALA A 50 39.27 -4.74 -8.56
CA ALA A 50 37.90 -4.47 -8.28
C ALA A 50 37.85 -3.53 -7.07
N PRO A 51 37.06 -2.43 -7.07
CA PRO A 51 36.62 -1.84 -5.80
C PRO A 51 35.76 -2.82 -4.98
N TYR A 52 35.49 -4.02 -5.51
CA TYR A 52 34.72 -5.12 -4.89
C TYR A 52 35.44 -5.85 -3.74
N GLU A 53 36.70 -5.55 -3.44
CA GLU A 53 37.34 -6.04 -2.20
C GLU A 53 37.12 -5.11 -1.00
N ASN A 54 36.52 -3.93 -1.20
CA ASN A 54 36.15 -3.08 -0.08
C ASN A 54 34.84 -3.57 0.53
N ASP A 55 34.85 -3.93 1.81
CA ASP A 55 33.68 -4.38 2.57
C ASP A 55 32.49 -3.41 2.44
N THR A 56 32.78 -2.12 2.23
CA THR A 56 31.75 -1.10 1.99
C THR A 56 30.92 -1.36 0.73
N TYR A 57 31.52 -1.85 -0.36
CA TYR A 57 30.80 -2.09 -1.62
C TYR A 57 29.99 -3.41 -1.59
N LYS A 58 30.52 -4.43 -0.91
CA LYS A 58 29.75 -5.66 -0.61
C LYS A 58 28.53 -5.33 0.25
N MET A 59 28.71 -4.46 1.25
CA MET A 59 27.62 -3.98 2.10
C MET A 59 26.58 -3.20 1.28
N MET A 60 26.98 -2.25 0.42
CA MET A 60 26.04 -1.53 -0.44
C MET A 60 25.29 -2.45 -1.40
N SER A 61 25.97 -3.42 -2.01
CA SER A 61 25.31 -4.39 -2.91
C SER A 61 24.31 -5.28 -2.16
N PHE A 62 24.61 -5.64 -0.91
CA PHE A 62 23.70 -6.37 -0.03
C PHE A 62 22.49 -5.53 0.39
N LEU A 63 22.70 -4.24 0.71
CA LEU A 63 21.62 -3.29 1.02
C LEU A 63 20.71 -3.04 -0.19
N ASP A 64 21.26 -2.89 -1.39
CA ASP A 64 20.49 -2.77 -2.63
C ASP A 64 19.66 -4.04 -2.90
N TRP A 65 20.25 -5.23 -2.69
CA TRP A 65 19.51 -6.49 -2.81
C TRP A 65 18.38 -6.62 -1.79
N LEU A 66 18.59 -6.20 -0.53
CA LEU A 66 17.55 -6.15 0.49
C LEU A 66 16.43 -5.15 0.11
N SER A 67 16.81 -3.96 -0.35
CA SER A 67 15.88 -2.92 -0.82
C SER A 67 15.03 -3.41 -1.99
N ASP A 68 15.64 -4.10 -2.95
CA ASP A 68 14.92 -4.70 -4.08
C ASP A 68 14.04 -5.87 -3.67
N ALA A 69 14.46 -6.68 -2.69
CA ALA A 69 13.64 -7.76 -2.14
C ALA A 69 12.41 -7.22 -1.39
N ASP A 70 12.57 -6.15 -0.61
CA ASP A 70 11.45 -5.48 0.08
C ASP A 70 10.49 -4.82 -0.91
N LYS A 71 10.99 -4.16 -1.95
CA LYS A 71 10.14 -3.62 -3.03
C LYS A 71 9.33 -4.71 -3.72
N ARG A 72 9.93 -5.88 -4.00
CA ARG A 72 9.21 -7.02 -4.60
C ARG A 72 8.12 -7.55 -3.67
N ARG A 73 8.38 -7.66 -2.36
CA ARG A 73 7.36 -8.06 -1.37
C ARG A 73 6.21 -7.07 -1.31
N MET A 74 6.50 -5.77 -1.26
CA MET A 74 5.46 -4.73 -1.27
C MET A 74 4.62 -4.76 -2.56
N ASP A 75 5.24 -5.00 -3.72
CA ASP A 75 4.53 -5.14 -4.99
C ASP A 75 3.68 -6.41 -5.07
N GLU A 76 4.15 -7.54 -4.52
CA GLU A 76 3.40 -8.78 -4.45
C GLU A 76 2.19 -8.65 -3.51
N ASP A 77 2.35 -8.02 -2.35
CA ASP A 77 1.26 -7.74 -1.42
C ASP A 77 0.23 -6.78 -2.00
N ARG A 78 0.68 -5.75 -2.74
CA ARG A 78 -0.22 -4.85 -3.47
C ARG A 78 -1.06 -5.61 -4.51
N LYS A 79 -0.41 -6.45 -5.33
CA LYS A 79 -1.10 -7.27 -6.34
C LYS A 79 -2.06 -8.28 -5.71
N ARG A 80 -1.72 -8.86 -4.55
CA ARG A 80 -2.63 -9.75 -3.80
C ARG A 80 -3.86 -9.02 -3.30
N ARG A 81 -3.70 -7.82 -2.74
CA ARG A 81 -4.82 -6.97 -2.30
C ARG A 81 -5.72 -6.56 -3.48
N GLU A 82 -5.13 -6.15 -4.60
CA GLU A 82 -5.86 -5.80 -5.82
C GLU A 82 -6.70 -6.98 -6.34
N LYS A 83 -6.14 -8.20 -6.37
CA LYS A 83 -6.89 -9.40 -6.75
C LYS A 83 -8.04 -9.73 -5.80
N LEU A 84 -7.86 -9.54 -4.49
CA LEU A 84 -8.92 -9.74 -3.50
C LEU A 84 -10.05 -8.71 -3.66
N ILE A 85 -9.70 -7.44 -3.92
CA ILE A 85 -10.68 -6.38 -4.21
C ILE A 85 -11.46 -6.70 -5.49
N GLU A 86 -10.78 -7.16 -6.54
CA GLU A 86 -11.42 -7.54 -7.80
C GLU A 86 -12.38 -8.73 -7.59
N GLN A 87 -11.96 -9.77 -6.87
CA GLN A 87 -12.80 -10.92 -6.52
C GLN A 87 -14.05 -10.51 -5.71
N ARG A 88 -13.94 -9.50 -4.84
CA ARG A 88 -15.09 -8.93 -4.11
C ARG A 88 -16.01 -8.12 -5.02
N ARG A 89 -15.45 -7.35 -5.96
CA ARG A 89 -16.22 -6.56 -6.95
C ARG A 89 -16.98 -7.43 -7.94
N GLU A 90 -16.38 -8.54 -8.36
CA GLU A 90 -16.99 -9.54 -9.26
C GLU A 90 -18.17 -10.29 -8.61
N GLY A 91 -18.49 -10.02 -7.33
CA GLY A 91 -19.72 -10.51 -6.69
C GLY A 91 -19.67 -11.96 -6.24
N HIS A 92 -18.48 -12.58 -6.19
CA HIS A 92 -18.33 -14.00 -5.86
C HIS A 92 -18.39 -14.34 -4.36
N ILE A 93 -18.77 -13.40 -3.50
CA ILE A 93 -19.00 -13.66 -2.07
C ILE A 93 -20.49 -13.49 -1.79
N ASP A 94 -21.25 -14.55 -2.05
CA ASP A 94 -22.67 -14.65 -1.66
C ASP A 94 -22.80 -14.35 -0.16
N GLY A 95 -23.56 -13.31 0.18
CA GLY A 95 -23.90 -12.96 1.56
C GLY A 95 -23.01 -11.95 2.28
N PHE A 96 -22.08 -11.28 1.59
CA PHE A 96 -21.25 -10.23 2.21
C PHE A 96 -21.84 -8.83 1.99
N THR A 97 -22.16 -8.12 3.08
CA THR A 97 -22.59 -6.72 3.02
C THR A 97 -21.45 -5.85 2.50
N ARG A 98 -21.68 -5.13 1.40
CA ARG A 98 -20.62 -4.36 0.70
C ARG A 98 -20.22 -3.12 1.47
N VAL A 99 -21.21 -2.38 1.94
CA VAL A 99 -21.02 -1.12 2.65
C VAL A 99 -21.90 -1.09 3.89
N ILE A 100 -21.26 -0.92 5.04
CA ILE A 100 -21.93 -0.84 6.35
C ILE A 100 -21.72 0.56 6.91
N LEU A 101 -22.78 1.16 7.43
CA LEU A 101 -22.71 2.42 8.16
C LEU A 101 -22.93 2.15 9.65
N GLU A 102 -22.00 2.57 10.51
CA GLU A 102 -22.14 2.50 11.96
C GLU A 102 -22.40 3.89 12.52
N VAL A 103 -23.37 3.98 13.44
CA VAL A 103 -23.67 5.18 14.21
C VAL A 103 -23.44 4.86 15.68
N ASN A 104 -22.31 5.34 16.19
CA ASN A 104 -21.89 5.14 17.57
C ASN A 104 -22.17 6.39 18.40
N TRP A 105 -22.46 6.18 19.68
CA TRP A 105 -22.72 7.25 20.62
C TRP A 105 -21.73 7.19 21.76
N GLU A 106 -20.82 8.16 21.79
CA GLU A 106 -19.81 8.23 22.83
C GLU A 106 -20.25 9.19 23.95
N ARG A 107 -20.37 8.64 25.16
CA ARG A 107 -20.59 9.43 26.39
C ARG A 107 -19.24 9.89 26.98
N SER A 108 -18.54 10.76 26.24
CA SER A 108 -17.36 11.49 26.72
C SER A 108 -17.80 12.89 27.25
N PRO A 109 -16.95 13.77 27.82
CA PRO A 109 -17.40 14.98 28.54
C PRO A 109 -18.25 15.96 27.71
N ARG A 110 -18.27 15.80 26.38
CA ARG A 110 -19.36 16.24 25.50
C ARG A 110 -19.92 15.03 24.79
N SER A 111 -21.23 14.85 24.86
CA SER A 111 -21.92 13.79 24.13
C SER A 111 -21.79 14.04 22.64
N SER A 112 -21.29 13.08 21.88
CA SER A 112 -21.10 13.20 20.43
C SER A 112 -21.44 11.89 19.72
N PHE A 113 -21.91 12.02 18.49
CA PHE A 113 -22.14 10.93 17.56
C PHE A 113 -20.94 10.77 16.65
N GLU A 114 -20.53 9.51 16.46
CA GLU A 114 -19.52 9.13 15.47
C GLU A 114 -20.19 8.28 14.39
N ILE A 115 -20.15 8.79 13.15
CA ILE A 115 -20.72 8.12 11.98
C ILE A 115 -19.57 7.56 11.17
N ILE A 116 -19.58 6.24 10.96
CA ILE A 116 -18.51 5.50 10.31
C ILE A 116 -19.10 4.79 9.10
N VAL A 117 -18.57 5.03 7.91
CA VAL A 117 -18.92 4.27 6.70
C VAL A 117 -17.77 3.32 6.40
N LYS A 118 -18.02 2.02 6.49
CA LYS A 118 -17.08 0.94 6.16
C LYS A 118 -17.41 0.41 4.77
N ASP A 119 -16.57 0.77 3.81
CA ASP A 119 -16.57 0.21 2.46
C ASP A 119 -15.68 -1.04 2.45
N CYS A 120 -16.32 -2.20 2.58
CA CYS A 120 -15.65 -3.50 2.64
C CYS A 120 -15.11 -3.96 1.27
N VAL A 121 -15.61 -3.37 0.19
CA VAL A 121 -15.15 -3.65 -1.18
C VAL A 121 -13.81 -2.99 -1.42
N ASN A 122 -13.70 -1.70 -1.09
CA ASN A 122 -12.47 -0.92 -1.29
C ASN A 122 -11.55 -0.88 -0.07
N GLU A 123 -11.90 -1.58 1.02
CA GLU A 123 -11.17 -1.61 2.29
C GLU A 123 -10.90 -0.22 2.86
N ARG A 124 -11.90 0.66 2.79
CA ARG A 124 -11.82 2.06 3.27
C ARG A 124 -12.88 2.33 4.32
N ALA A 125 -12.50 3.09 5.35
CA ALA A 125 -13.42 3.59 6.35
C ALA A 125 -13.41 5.12 6.35
N TYR A 126 -14.59 5.73 6.40
CA TYR A 126 -14.79 7.17 6.48
C TYR A 126 -15.46 7.50 7.80
N ILE A 127 -14.92 8.47 8.54
CA ILE A 127 -15.42 8.83 9.88
C ILE A 127 -15.81 10.29 9.88
N LYS A 128 -16.97 10.60 10.47
CA LYS A 128 -17.41 11.97 10.73
C LYS A 128 -18.06 12.07 12.10
N ARG A 129 -17.72 13.13 12.84
CA ARG A 129 -18.26 13.42 14.18
C ARG A 129 -19.25 14.56 14.13
N CYS A 130 -20.28 14.49 14.97
CA CYS A 130 -21.28 15.52 15.12
C CYS A 130 -21.91 15.47 16.52
N ASP A 131 -22.48 16.58 16.99
CA ASP A 131 -22.93 16.68 18.38
C ASP A 131 -24.45 16.53 18.52
N ASN A 132 -25.20 16.64 17.41
CA ASN A 132 -26.66 16.69 17.42
C ASN A 132 -27.29 15.55 16.64
N ILE A 133 -28.46 15.08 17.10
CA ILE A 133 -29.27 14.04 16.43
C ILE A 133 -29.66 14.44 15.00
N PRO A 134 -30.15 15.67 14.72
CA PRO A 134 -30.53 16.06 13.36
C PRO A 134 -29.33 16.06 12.40
N ASP A 135 -28.17 16.53 12.86
CA ASP A 135 -26.94 16.52 12.07
C ASP A 135 -26.49 15.08 11.79
N ALA A 136 -26.56 14.21 12.80
CA ALA A 136 -26.22 12.80 12.65
C ALA A 136 -27.12 12.11 11.63
N THR A 137 -28.43 12.34 11.70
CA THR A 137 -29.42 11.75 10.78
C THR A 137 -29.21 12.25 9.35
N SER A 138 -28.95 13.56 9.18
CA SER A 138 -28.64 14.16 7.88
C SER A 138 -27.35 13.61 7.27
N ILE A 139 -26.29 13.47 8.07
CA ILE A 139 -25.01 12.89 7.62
C ILE A 139 -25.20 11.41 7.24
N ALA A 140 -25.94 10.64 8.04
CA ALA A 140 -26.23 9.24 7.75
C ALA A 140 -27.03 9.10 6.44
N HIS A 141 -28.04 9.94 6.22
CA HIS A 141 -28.79 9.97 4.96
C HIS A 141 -27.90 10.30 3.76
N GLN A 142 -27.06 11.34 3.88
CA GLN A 142 -26.09 11.69 2.83
C GLN A 142 -25.11 10.55 2.53
N ALA A 143 -24.65 9.86 3.57
CA ALA A 143 -23.76 8.72 3.43
C ALA A 143 -24.45 7.54 2.72
N CYS A 144 -25.72 7.26 3.03
CA CYS A 144 -26.51 6.25 2.34
C CYS A 144 -26.62 6.54 0.84
N CYS A 145 -26.93 7.79 0.47
CA CYS A 145 -27.03 8.18 -0.93
C CYS A 145 -25.69 8.15 -1.67
N LYS A 146 -24.58 8.45 -0.98
CA LYS A 146 -23.27 8.60 -1.61
C LYS A 146 -22.52 7.27 -1.77
N TYR A 147 -22.64 6.38 -0.79
CA TYR A 147 -21.83 5.16 -0.69
C TYR A 147 -22.64 3.88 -0.91
N ASP A 148 -23.92 3.98 -1.26
CA ASP A 148 -24.81 2.83 -1.49
C ASP A 148 -24.81 1.87 -0.28
N VAL A 149 -25.14 2.42 0.88
CA VAL A 149 -25.13 1.70 2.16
C VAL A 149 -26.22 0.62 2.15
N GLU A 150 -25.82 -0.63 2.37
CA GLU A 150 -26.74 -1.77 2.41
C GLU A 150 -27.30 -2.01 3.82
N GLN A 151 -26.52 -1.68 4.85
CA GLN A 151 -26.90 -1.89 6.24
C GLN A 151 -26.39 -0.78 7.16
N ILE A 152 -27.22 -0.38 8.11
CA ILE A 152 -26.91 0.60 9.15
C ILE A 152 -26.91 -0.09 10.51
N HIS A 153 -25.82 0.02 11.24
CA HIS A 153 -25.68 -0.44 12.63
C HIS A 153 -25.78 0.76 13.55
N VAL A 154 -26.68 0.72 14.53
CA VAL A 154 -26.91 1.84 15.44
C VAL A 154 -26.70 1.39 16.88
N GLU A 155 -25.80 2.07 17.60
CA GLU A 155 -25.63 1.86 19.03
C GLU A 155 -26.84 2.38 19.82
N THR A 156 -27.48 1.51 20.59
CA THR A 156 -28.66 1.89 21.39
C THR A 156 -28.36 2.09 22.87
N ASN A 157 -27.12 1.86 23.32
CA ASN A 157 -26.73 1.90 24.75
C ASN A 157 -26.86 3.27 25.40
N GLY A 158 -26.79 4.36 24.64
CA GLY A 158 -26.84 5.72 25.17
C GLY A 158 -27.99 6.57 24.66
N CYS A 159 -28.32 6.51 23.37
CA CYS A 159 -29.32 7.39 22.76
C CYS A 159 -30.24 6.63 21.79
N GLY A 160 -31.27 5.96 22.30
CA GLY A 160 -32.25 5.26 21.44
C GLY A 160 -33.00 6.17 20.45
N ALA A 161 -33.07 7.48 20.74
CA ALA A 161 -33.77 8.45 19.88
C ALA A 161 -33.15 8.59 18.48
N ILE A 162 -31.84 8.31 18.30
CA ILE A 162 -31.22 8.35 16.97
C ILE A 162 -31.73 7.19 16.09
N TYR A 163 -32.01 6.01 16.66
CA TYR A 163 -32.57 4.87 15.92
C TYR A 163 -33.95 5.22 15.35
N ASP A 164 -34.83 5.79 16.17
CA ASP A 164 -36.16 6.19 15.73
C ASP A 164 -36.12 7.28 14.64
N ALA A 165 -35.19 8.24 14.78
CA ALA A 165 -34.98 9.29 13.78
C ALA A 165 -34.50 8.71 12.43
N LEU A 166 -33.49 7.83 12.46
CA LEU A 166 -32.96 7.17 11.27
C LEU A 166 -34.01 6.28 10.59
N LYS A 167 -34.80 5.53 11.36
CA LYS A 167 -35.87 4.67 10.84
C LYS A 167 -37.00 5.44 10.17
N ARG A 168 -37.22 6.70 10.59
CA ARG A 168 -38.22 7.59 9.98
C ARG A 168 -37.72 8.21 8.68
N GLU A 169 -36.45 8.64 8.64
CA GLU A 169 -35.86 9.36 7.50
C GLU A 169 -35.34 8.43 6.39
N ILE A 170 -34.71 7.32 6.76
CA ILE A 170 -34.08 6.39 5.82
C ILE A 170 -35.02 5.21 5.60
N ARG A 171 -35.48 5.06 4.35
CA ARG A 171 -36.35 3.94 3.92
C ARG A 171 -35.55 3.01 3.01
N ASN A 172 -35.85 1.71 3.09
CA ASN A 172 -35.26 0.66 2.25
C ASN A 172 -33.81 0.27 2.54
N VAL A 173 -33.28 0.66 3.71
CA VAL A 173 -31.97 0.18 4.20
C VAL A 173 -32.23 -0.61 5.49
N ASP A 174 -31.53 -1.73 5.67
CA ASP A 174 -31.66 -2.52 6.89
C ASP A 174 -30.99 -1.80 8.06
N ILE A 175 -31.75 -1.48 9.11
CA ILE A 175 -31.26 -0.76 10.29
C ILE A 175 -31.27 -1.71 11.48
N VAL A 176 -30.08 -2.10 11.92
CA VAL A 176 -29.84 -3.04 13.00
C VAL A 176 -29.46 -2.29 14.28
N PRO A 177 -30.28 -2.34 15.34
CA PRO A 177 -29.90 -1.81 16.64
C PRO A 177 -28.93 -2.75 17.34
N PHE A 178 -27.80 -2.24 17.80
CA PHE A 178 -26.81 -2.96 18.61
C PHE A 178 -26.82 -2.49 20.05
N HIS A 179 -26.97 -3.46 20.95
CA HIS A 179 -26.78 -3.27 22.38
C HIS A 179 -25.44 -3.87 22.79
N TYR A 180 -24.42 -3.03 23.03
CA TYR A 180 -23.10 -3.53 23.43
C TYR A 180 -23.14 -4.04 24.87
N VAL A 181 -22.70 -5.27 25.07
CA VAL A 181 -22.59 -5.89 26.39
C VAL A 181 -21.11 -6.16 26.66
N SER A 182 -20.67 -5.97 27.91
CA SER A 182 -19.27 -6.23 28.28
C SER A 182 -18.92 -7.69 28.04
N MET A 183 -17.89 -7.94 27.22
CA MET A 183 -17.37 -9.28 27.00
C MET A 183 -16.44 -9.67 28.15
N ASN A 184 -16.80 -10.71 28.92
CA ASN A 184 -15.92 -11.29 29.92
C ASN A 184 -14.98 -12.29 29.24
N LEU A 185 -13.76 -11.85 28.91
CA LEU A 185 -12.69 -12.74 28.48
C LEU A 185 -11.98 -13.26 29.73
N SER A 186 -12.30 -14.50 30.13
CA SER A 186 -11.58 -15.26 31.16
C SER A 186 -10.32 -15.91 30.60
#